data_AF-A0A840DN59-F1
#
_entry.id   AF-A0A840DN59-F1
#
_cell.length_a   1.000
_cell.length_b   1.000
_cell.length_c   1.000
_cell.angle_alpha   90.00
_cell.angle_beta   90.00
_cell.angle_gamma   90.00
#
_symmetry.space_group_name_H-M   'P 1'
#
loop_
_entity.id
_entity.type
_entity.pdbx_description
1 polymer ?
#
loop_
_entity_poly.entity_id
_entity_poly.type
_entity_poly.pdbx_seq_one_letter_code
_entity_poly.pdbx_strand_id
1 'polypeptide(L)'
;MSGPSLRQLDAHRSIHDGAFIEAKHLTDLLEKLYEEKKNDALQEVADTLVEHWEMRVLAHAQSEEEGFYKEKLEGEPQLVEIIAMLKRDHDLLRMIVAEIKQRMQTEVNRDVLDRFRALLFINEIHSREEERLLF
;
A
#
# COMPACT_ATOMS: atom_id res chain seq x y z
N MET A 1 -19.42 1.85 -1.89
CA MET A 1 -19.84 0.49 -1.50
C MET A 1 -18.74 -0.47 -1.89
N SER A 2 -18.19 -1.21 -0.92
CA SER A 2 -17.19 -2.26 -1.12
C SER A 2 -17.74 -3.38 -2.01
N GLY A 3 -17.08 -3.65 -3.14
CA GLY A 3 -17.50 -4.68 -4.09
C GLY A 3 -17.49 -6.09 -3.48
N PRO A 4 -18.23 -7.05 -4.08
CA PRO A 4 -18.30 -8.44 -3.58
C PRO A 4 -16.94 -9.14 -3.53
N SER A 5 -15.94 -8.69 -4.30
CA SER A 5 -14.57 -9.19 -4.31
C SER A 5 -13.85 -9.05 -2.97
N LEU A 6 -14.15 -8.02 -2.17
CA LEU A 6 -13.53 -7.80 -0.87
C LEU A 6 -13.83 -8.91 0.15
N ARG A 7 -14.87 -9.72 -0.09
CA ARG A 7 -15.39 -10.72 0.87
C ARG A 7 -15.00 -12.15 0.53
N GLN A 8 -14.25 -12.37 -0.55
CA GLN A 8 -13.78 -13.69 -0.95
C GLN A 8 -12.26 -13.70 -0.92
N LEU A 9 -11.68 -14.62 -0.13
CA LEU A 9 -10.23 -14.66 0.11
C LEU A 9 -9.43 -14.63 -1.19
N ASP A 10 -9.79 -15.46 -2.18
CA ASP A 10 -9.05 -15.53 -3.45
C ASP A 10 -9.12 -14.21 -4.24
N ALA A 11 -10.28 -13.56 -4.26
CA ALA A 11 -10.45 -12.29 -4.95
C ALA A 11 -9.74 -11.15 -4.22
N HIS A 12 -9.79 -11.16 -2.89
CA HIS A 12 -9.13 -10.20 -2.02
C HIS A 12 -7.60 -10.30 -2.16
N ARG A 13 -7.05 -11.52 -2.04
CA ARG A 13 -5.63 -11.80 -2.28
C ARG A 13 -5.18 -11.39 -3.67
N SER A 14 -5.99 -11.61 -4.70
CA SER A 14 -5.68 -11.19 -6.07
C SER A 14 -5.49 -9.67 -6.19
N ILE A 15 -6.28 -8.88 -5.44
CA ILE A 15 -6.12 -7.42 -5.38
C ILE A 15 -4.80 -7.06 -4.71
N HIS A 16 -4.47 -7.67 -3.57
CA HIS A 16 -3.18 -7.48 -2.89
C HIS A 16 -1.99 -7.81 -3.77
N ASP A 17 -1.98 -9.00 -4.36
CA ASP A 17 -0.90 -9.49 -5.20
C ASP A 17 -0.70 -8.60 -6.42
N GLY A 18 -1.79 -8.21 -7.09
CA GLY A 18 -1.74 -7.33 -8.24
C GLY A 18 -1.16 -5.96 -7.92
N ALA A 19 -1.66 -5.31 -6.85
CA ALA A 19 -1.18 -4.00 -6.43
C ALA A 19 0.30 -4.05 -5.96
N PHE A 20 0.69 -5.11 -5.24
CA PHE A 20 2.05 -5.29 -4.75
C PHE A 20 3.07 -5.52 -5.88
N ILE A 21 2.76 -6.41 -6.83
CA ILE A 21 3.67 -6.72 -7.95
C ILE A 21 3.95 -5.47 -8.78
N GLU A 22 2.91 -4.69 -9.08
CA GLU A 22 3.06 -3.44 -9.85
C GLU A 22 3.88 -2.39 -9.08
N ALA A 23 3.60 -2.21 -7.77
CA ALA A 23 4.37 -1.32 -6.90
C ALA A 23 5.84 -1.74 -6.85
N LYS A 24 6.11 -3.05 -6.76
CA LYS A 24 7.46 -3.60 -6.74
C LYS A 24 8.20 -3.33 -8.05
N HIS A 25 7.58 -3.59 -9.20
CA HIS A 25 8.20 -3.33 -10.50
C HIS A 25 8.55 -1.85 -10.71
N LEU A 26 7.65 -0.94 -10.31
CA LEU A 26 7.89 0.50 -10.38
C LEU A 26 9.01 0.94 -9.40
N THR A 27 9.07 0.35 -8.21
CA THR A 27 10.16 0.60 -7.25
C THR A 27 11.50 0.13 -7.80
N ASP A 28 11.58 -1.08 -8.36
CA ASP A 28 12.79 -1.62 -8.98
C ASP A 28 13.24 -0.74 -10.17
N LEU A 29 12.28 -0.22 -10.97
CA LEU A 29 12.57 0.71 -12.06
C LEU A 29 13.11 2.05 -11.54
N LEU A 30 12.50 2.62 -10.50
CA LEU A 30 12.94 3.88 -9.90
C LEU A 30 14.38 3.78 -9.40
N GLU A 31 14.71 2.68 -8.72
CA GLU A 31 16.06 2.41 -8.23
C GLU A 31 17.08 2.34 -9.36
N LYS A 32 16.74 1.61 -10.44
CA LYS A 32 17.60 1.53 -11.62
C LYS A 32 17.84 2.91 -12.25
N LEU A 33 16.80 3.73 -12.39
CA LEU A 33 16.93 5.09 -12.95
C LEU A 33 17.80 5.99 -12.06
N TYR A 34 17.69 5.83 -10.74
CA TYR A 34 18.52 6.54 -9.77
C TYR A 34 20.00 6.18 -9.91
N GLU A 35 20.31 4.88 -10.02
CA GLU A 35 21.67 4.38 -10.22
C GLU A 35 22.27 4.83 -11.57
N GLU A 36 21.45 4.85 -12.62
CA GLU A 36 21.83 5.32 -13.96
C GLU A 36 21.90 6.86 -14.08
N LYS A 37 21.56 7.61 -13.03
CA LYS A 37 21.51 9.09 -12.99
C LYS A 37 20.63 9.70 -14.09
N LYS A 38 19.53 9.02 -14.45
CA LYS A 38 18.57 9.47 -15.45
C LYS A 38 17.50 10.37 -14.84
N ASN A 39 17.91 11.59 -14.49
CA ASN A 39 17.10 12.50 -13.67
C ASN A 39 15.73 12.84 -14.26
N ASP A 40 15.62 13.01 -15.59
CA ASP A 40 14.35 13.40 -16.23
C ASP A 40 13.26 12.31 -16.08
N ALA A 41 13.64 11.03 -16.21
CA ALA A 41 12.72 9.90 -16.05
C ALA A 41 12.50 9.51 -14.59
N LEU A 42 13.42 9.89 -13.69
CA LEU A 42 13.37 9.53 -12.27
C LEU A 42 12.15 10.15 -11.58
N GLN A 43 11.88 11.43 -11.84
CA GLN A 43 10.75 12.13 -11.24
C GLN A 43 9.41 11.54 -11.72
N GLU A 44 9.27 11.30 -13.02
CA GLU A 44 8.04 10.75 -13.62
C GLU A 44 7.69 9.37 -13.04
N VAL A 45 8.68 8.49 -12.88
CA VAL A 45 8.46 7.18 -12.25
C VAL A 45 8.11 7.30 -10.78
N ALA A 46 8.72 8.24 -10.05
CA ALA A 46 8.38 8.47 -8.65
C ALA A 46 6.94 8.99 -8.49
N ASP A 47 6.51 9.92 -9.35
CA ASP A 47 5.13 10.44 -9.36
C ASP A 47 4.13 9.32 -9.68
N THR A 48 4.43 8.50 -10.70
CA THR A 48 3.63 7.32 -11.06
C THR A 48 3.50 6.33 -9.89
N LEU A 49 4.59 6.14 -9.15
CA LEU A 49 4.60 5.23 -8.00
C LEU A 49 3.74 5.78 -6.84
N VAL A 50 3.79 7.09 -6.57
CA VAL A 50 2.87 7.72 -5.61
C VAL A 50 1.42 7.52 -6.02
N GLU A 51 1.09 7.81 -7.29
CA GLU A 51 -0.27 7.63 -7.81
C GLU A 51 -0.75 6.18 -7.67
N HIS A 52 0.12 5.21 -7.95
CA HIS A 52 -0.19 3.79 -7.76
C HIS A 52 -0.52 3.47 -6.30
N TRP A 53 0.30 3.91 -5.35
CA TRP A 53 0.02 3.70 -3.92
C TRP A 53 -1.30 4.35 -3.49
N GLU A 54 -1.59 5.57 -3.92
CA GLU A 54 -2.82 6.29 -3.57
C GLU A 54 -4.06 5.62 -4.18
N MET A 55 -4.01 5.30 -5.48
CA MET A 55 -5.17 4.87 -6.25
C MET A 55 -5.44 3.37 -6.15
N ARG A 56 -4.44 2.55 -5.81
CA ARG A 56 -4.58 1.09 -5.73
C ARG A 56 -4.56 0.60 -4.29
N VAL A 57 -3.50 0.91 -3.55
CA VAL A 57 -3.31 0.35 -2.21
C VAL A 57 -4.12 1.11 -1.17
N LEU A 58 -3.96 2.43 -1.08
CA LEU A 58 -4.65 3.23 -0.06
C LEU A 58 -6.16 3.33 -0.30
N ALA A 59 -6.60 3.31 -1.56
CA ALA A 59 -8.02 3.23 -1.91
C ALA A 59 -8.66 1.88 -1.52
N HIS A 60 -7.89 0.78 -1.65
CA HIS A 60 -8.32 -0.54 -1.19
C HIS A 60 -8.40 -0.59 0.34
N ALA A 61 -7.35 -0.14 1.03
CA ALA A 61 -7.32 0.04 2.48
C ALA A 61 -8.52 0.85 3.02
N GLN A 62 -8.86 1.95 2.35
CA GLN A 62 -10.04 2.73 2.71
C GLN A 62 -11.35 1.94 2.54
N SER A 63 -11.47 1.17 1.45
CA SER A 63 -12.65 0.34 1.19
C SER A 63 -12.83 -0.76 2.23
N GLU A 64 -11.73 -1.31 2.76
CA GLU A 64 -11.74 -2.27 3.85
C GLU A 64 -12.22 -1.63 5.15
N GLU A 65 -11.61 -0.50 5.53
CA GLU A 65 -11.95 0.22 6.75
C GLU A 65 -13.41 0.71 6.77
N GLU A 66 -13.90 1.21 5.65
CA GLU A 66 -15.24 1.77 5.56
C GLU A 66 -16.33 0.70 5.45
N GLY A 67 -15.98 -0.50 4.99
CA GLY A 67 -16.89 -1.60 4.71
C GLY A 67 -16.49 -2.90 5.39
N PHE A 68 -15.52 -3.62 4.81
CA PHE A 68 -15.17 -4.99 5.22
C PHE A 68 -14.90 -5.15 6.73
N TYR A 69 -14.10 -4.26 7.31
CA TYR A 69 -13.78 -4.29 8.74
C TYR A 69 -14.98 -4.03 9.63
N LYS A 70 -15.88 -3.12 9.23
CA LYS A 70 -17.11 -2.85 9.99
C LYS A 70 -18.01 -4.08 9.99
N GLU A 71 -18.19 -4.70 8.82
CA GLU A 71 -18.99 -5.93 8.67
C GLU A 71 -18.40 -7.07 9.51
N LYS A 72 -17.07 -7.21 9.54
CA LYS A 72 -16.39 -8.19 10.40
C LYS A 72 -16.61 -7.93 11.89
N LEU A 73 -16.53 -6.69 12.35
CA LEU A 73 -16.77 -6.35 13.77
C LEU A 73 -18.23 -6.54 14.18
N GLU A 74 -19.18 -6.30 13.29
CA GLU A 74 -20.60 -6.54 13.55
C GLU A 74 -20.90 -8.02 13.74
N GLY A 75 -20.26 -8.90 12.97
CA GLY A 75 -20.41 -10.35 13.09
C GLY A 75 -19.55 -10.98 14.20
N GLU A 76 -18.36 -10.43 14.43
CA GLU A 76 -17.33 -10.98 15.32
C GLU A 76 -16.66 -9.86 16.15
N PRO A 77 -17.34 -9.32 17.19
CA PRO A 77 -16.84 -8.20 17.98
C PRO A 77 -15.47 -8.43 18.65
N GLN A 78 -15.07 -9.70 18.85
CA GLN A 78 -13.76 -10.08 19.37
C GLN A 78 -12.58 -9.67 18.47
N LEU A 79 -12.83 -9.34 17.20
CA LEU A 79 -11.79 -8.92 16.25
C LEU A 79 -11.33 -7.46 16.44
N VAL A 80 -11.86 -6.73 17.42
CA VAL A 80 -11.59 -5.30 17.63
C VAL A 80 -10.10 -4.95 17.72
N GLU A 81 -9.31 -5.74 18.44
CA GLU A 81 -7.87 -5.50 18.59
C GLU A 81 -7.11 -5.80 17.30
N ILE A 82 -7.48 -6.89 16.61
CA ILE A 82 -6.89 -7.29 15.32
C ILE A 82 -7.15 -6.19 14.28
N ILE A 83 -8.39 -5.73 14.16
CA ILE A 83 -8.75 -4.69 13.19
C ILE A 83 -8.09 -3.36 13.54
N ALA A 84 -7.95 -3.01 14.82
CA ALA A 84 -7.21 -1.82 15.23
C ALA A 84 -5.73 -1.88 14.79
N MET A 85 -5.09 -3.05 14.86
CA MET A 85 -3.72 -3.26 14.37
C MET A 85 -3.64 -3.13 12.85
N LEU A 86 -4.53 -3.77 12.10
CA LEU A 86 -4.55 -3.70 10.63
C LEU A 86 -4.76 -2.26 10.13
N LYS A 87 -5.66 -1.51 10.78
CA LYS A 87 -5.83 -0.06 10.51
C LYS A 87 -4.58 0.75 10.81
N ARG A 88 -3.82 0.37 11.84
CA ARG A 88 -2.57 1.07 12.17
C ARG A 88 -1.54 0.91 11.06
N ASP A 89 -1.48 -0.26 10.42
CA ASP A 89 -0.61 -0.50 9.27
C ASP A 89 -1.03 0.37 8.07
N HIS A 90 -2.33 0.49 7.78
CA HIS A 90 -2.83 1.45 6.78
C HIS A 90 -2.38 2.88 7.07
N ASP A 91 -2.46 3.31 8.34
CA ASP A 91 -2.00 4.63 8.74
C ASP A 91 -0.48 4.80 8.55
N LEU A 92 0.33 3.76 8.78
CA LEU A 92 1.76 3.80 8.48
C LEU A 92 2.01 3.99 6.98
N LEU A 93 1.28 3.26 6.12
CA LEU A 93 1.38 3.43 4.68
C LEU A 93 1.03 4.87 4.27
N ARG A 94 -0.08 5.43 4.78
CA ARG A 94 -0.49 6.83 4.54
C ARG A 94 0.58 7.83 4.97
N MET A 95 1.15 7.65 6.17
CA MET A 95 2.19 8.52 6.71
C MET A 95 3.43 8.52 5.81
N ILE A 96 3.89 7.33 5.39
CA ILE A 96 5.09 7.21 4.55
C ILE A 96 4.84 7.79 3.15
N VAL A 97 3.68 7.54 2.53
CA VAL A 97 3.31 8.17 1.25
C VAL A 97 3.31 9.70 1.36
N ALA A 98 2.78 10.26 2.45
CA ALA A 98 2.79 11.70 2.67
C ALA A 98 4.23 12.26 2.81
N GLU A 99 5.10 11.55 3.53
CA GLU A 99 6.52 11.91 3.64
C GLU A 99 7.24 11.86 2.29
N ILE A 100 6.99 10.84 1.48
CA ILE A 100 7.52 10.70 0.12
C ILE A 100 7.14 11.93 -0.70
N LYS A 101 5.84 12.26 -0.76
CA LYS A 101 5.32 13.41 -1.52
C LYS A 101 5.96 14.71 -1.08
N GLN A 102 6.16 14.91 0.22
CA GLN A 102 6.84 16.12 0.74
C GLN A 102 8.30 16.19 0.27
N ARG A 103 9.04 15.08 0.32
CA ARG A 103 10.47 15.04 -0.03
C ARG A 103 10.70 15.21 -1.53
N MET A 104 9.84 14.62 -2.34
CA MET A 104 9.88 14.73 -3.80
C MET A 104 9.71 16.17 -4.30
N GLN A 105 9.17 17.10 -3.51
CA GLN A 105 9.10 18.52 -3.87
C GLN A 105 10.49 19.17 -4.02
N THR A 106 11.52 18.58 -3.41
CA THR A 106 12.90 19.06 -3.53
C THR A 106 13.67 18.23 -4.56
N GLU A 107 13.79 16.92 -4.32
CA GLU A 107 14.45 15.98 -5.21
C GLU A 107 14.04 14.54 -4.90
N VAL A 108 14.06 13.68 -5.91
CA VAL A 108 14.04 12.24 -5.70
C VAL A 108 15.47 11.78 -5.40
N ASN A 109 15.70 11.39 -4.15
CA ASN A 109 17.00 10.93 -3.67
C ASN A 109 16.89 9.58 -2.96
N ARG A 110 18.01 9.05 -2.46
CA ARG A 110 18.06 7.72 -1.85
C ARG A 110 17.07 7.54 -0.69
N ASP A 111 16.80 8.60 0.06
CA ASP A 111 15.88 8.59 1.20
C ASP A 111 14.40 8.49 0.77
N VAL A 112 14.05 8.92 -0.45
CA VAL A 112 12.76 8.64 -1.10
C VAL A 112 12.67 7.17 -1.51
N LEU A 113 13.73 6.62 -2.12
CA LEU A 113 13.78 5.21 -2.54
C LEU A 113 13.62 4.26 -1.34
N ASP A 114 14.34 4.52 -0.25
CA ASP A 114 14.29 3.69 0.95
C ASP A 114 12.87 3.69 1.59
N ARG A 115 12.10 4.77 1.43
CA ARG A 115 10.68 4.83 1.85
C ARG A 115 9.75 4.01 0.96
N PHE A 116 9.94 4.02 -0.36
CA PHE A 116 9.18 3.13 -1.25
C PHE A 116 9.45 1.66 -0.94
N ARG A 117 10.70 1.30 -0.64
CA ARG A 117 11.04 -0.04 -0.14
C ARG A 117 10.32 -0.36 1.17
N ALA A 118 10.30 0.58 2.12
CA ALA A 118 9.60 0.40 3.38
C ALA A 118 8.09 0.15 3.16
N LEU A 119 7.45 0.88 2.23
CA LEU A 119 6.05 0.64 1.87
C LEU A 119 5.82 -0.79 1.36
N LEU A 120 6.70 -1.32 0.51
CA LEU A 120 6.59 -2.70 0.03
C LEU A 120 6.60 -3.70 1.20
N PHE A 121 7.58 -3.60 2.10
CA PHE A 121 7.69 -4.54 3.23
C PHE A 121 6.49 -4.46 4.17
N ILE A 122 6.03 -3.25 4.51
CA ILE A 122 4.88 -3.08 5.40
C ILE A 122 3.62 -3.64 4.72
N ASN A 123 3.40 -3.31 3.44
CA ASN A 123 2.23 -3.76 2.71
C ASN A 123 2.19 -5.29 2.56
N GLU A 124 3.32 -5.93 2.25
CA GLU A 124 3.36 -7.39 2.14
C GLU A 124 3.00 -8.07 3.46
N ILE A 125 3.60 -7.62 4.58
CA ILE A 125 3.29 -8.16 5.91
C ILE A 125 1.82 -7.95 6.24
N HIS A 126 1.33 -6.72 6.04
CA HIS A 126 -0.05 -6.35 6.30
C HIS A 126 -1.03 -7.24 5.52
N SER A 127 -0.89 -7.32 4.19
CA SER A 127 -1.79 -8.07 3.32
C SER A 127 -1.85 -9.56 3.71
N ARG A 128 -0.72 -10.18 4.07
CA ARG A 128 -0.70 -11.59 4.46
C ARG A 128 -1.31 -11.82 5.84
N GLU A 129 -1.08 -10.91 6.78
CA GLU A 129 -1.67 -11.03 8.12
C GLU A 129 -3.17 -10.75 8.10
N GLU A 130 -3.64 -9.78 7.32
CA GLU A 130 -5.07 -9.55 7.11
C GLU A 130 -5.76 -10.79 6.54
N GLU A 131 -5.23 -11.34 5.45
CA GLU A 131 -5.75 -12.56 4.82
C GLU A 131 -5.81 -13.74 5.81
N ARG A 132 -4.79 -13.88 6.68
CA ARG A 132 -4.69 -14.97 7.66
C ARG A 132 -5.64 -14.78 8.85
N LEU A 133 -5.89 -13.54 9.25
CA LEU A 133 -6.62 -13.22 10.48
C LEU A 133 -8.11 -13.01 10.23
N LEU A 134 -8.51 -12.58 9.04
CA LEU A 134 -9.88 -12.20 8.71
C LEU A 134 -10.61 -13.18 7.77
N PHE A 135 -9.96 -14.22 7.25
CA PHE A 135 -10.56 -15.25 6.39
C PHE A 135 -10.26 -16.66 6.91
#